data_AF-E4X2J7-F1
#
_entry.id   AF-E4X2J7-F1
#
_cell.length_a   1.000
_cell.length_b   1.000
_cell.length_c   1.000
_cell.angle_alpha   90.00
_cell.angle_beta   90.00
_cell.angle_gamma   90.00
#
_symmetry.space_group_name_H-M   'P 1'
#
loop_
_entity.id
_entity.type
_entity.pdbx_description
1 polymer ?
#
loop_
_entity_poly.entity_id
_entity_poly.type
_entity_poly.pdbx_seq_one_letter_code
_entity_poly.pdbx_strand_id
1 'polypeptide(L)'
;MTSREQLIGTSAKRRTPQIALFIITLVLFSFAVNTLRTFHAPTKKVHRPKPVPQKSPSHIPAAKTNTKPSTKPNIDPNRLYPQPITLEVKDPFWEVFPNISEGQDCSADFKFFNPERGQKITAISSFPGSGNTWARHLLHMASGFWTGNRRGSMKLEQAGWKAEMNDCKDRTTVAQKTHRLHSNRACEFEQGIVLVRNPFDAILAAFNHHEAGKTGEPSMEVFVGSSWPDFAMHWAERWEMFHLEWFDFEGPVEWTCFQTLIKDPVKTAGTWLEFLELDNRRLGNSNDPDQISITN
;
A
#
# COMPACT_ATOMS: atom_id res chain seq x y z
N MET A 1 -21.06 39.55 -16.50
CA MET A 1 -21.78 38.29 -16.23
C MET A 1 -21.57 37.41 -17.45
N THR A 2 -20.53 36.58 -17.39
CA THR A 2 -20.12 35.44 -18.26
C THR A 2 -18.60 35.31 -18.13
N SER A 3 -18.10 34.07 -18.23
CA SER A 3 -16.71 33.62 -18.01
C SER A 3 -16.46 32.91 -16.68
N ARG A 4 -17.28 31.90 -16.39
CA ARG A 4 -16.93 30.79 -15.48
C ARG A 4 -17.08 29.41 -16.15
N GLU A 5 -17.28 29.36 -17.47
CA GLU A 5 -17.56 28.14 -18.23
C GLU A 5 -16.40 27.65 -19.12
N GLN A 6 -15.22 28.29 -19.08
CA GLN A 6 -14.08 27.87 -19.92
C GLN A 6 -13.01 27.04 -19.20
N LEU A 7 -13.20 26.66 -17.93
CA LEU A 7 -12.29 25.75 -17.22
C LEU A 7 -12.78 24.30 -17.12
N ILE A 8 -13.95 23.99 -17.69
CA ILE A 8 -14.51 22.63 -17.71
C ILE A 8 -14.35 22.08 -19.12
N GLY A 9 -13.13 21.72 -19.48
CA GLY A 9 -12.87 21.19 -20.81
C GLY A 9 -11.41 20.91 -21.04
N THR A 10 -10.93 19.80 -20.48
CA THR A 10 -9.78 18.98 -20.96
C THR A 10 -9.27 17.95 -19.94
N SER A 11 -10.05 17.53 -18.93
CA SER A 11 -9.73 16.28 -18.19
C SER A 11 -10.33 15.04 -18.90
N ALA A 12 -10.16 14.97 -20.22
CA ALA A 12 -10.52 13.80 -21.01
C ALA A 12 -9.29 12.89 -21.15
N LYS A 13 -9.24 11.82 -20.35
CA LYS A 13 -8.45 10.59 -20.57
C LYS A 13 -7.03 10.80 -21.12
N ARG A 14 -6.10 11.33 -20.33
CA ARG A 14 -4.70 10.91 -20.48
C ARG A 14 -4.57 9.50 -19.91
N ARG A 15 -4.82 8.49 -20.74
CA ARG A 15 -4.45 7.10 -20.42
C ARG A 15 -2.94 7.03 -20.36
N THR A 16 -2.37 7.08 -19.15
CA THR A 16 -0.94 7.00 -18.93
C THR A 16 -0.41 5.61 -19.31
N PRO A 17 0.84 5.48 -19.78
CA PRO A 17 1.47 4.18 -20.07
C PRO A 17 1.47 3.21 -18.87
N GLN A 18 1.28 3.74 -17.66
CA GLN A 18 1.12 2.96 -16.43
C GLN A 18 -0.15 2.09 -16.43
N ILE A 19 -1.26 2.55 -17.03
CA ILE A 19 -2.48 1.74 -17.14
C ILE A 19 -2.27 0.57 -18.10
N ALA A 20 -1.54 0.77 -19.20
CA ALA A 20 -1.22 -0.32 -20.13
C ALA A 20 -0.31 -1.37 -19.46
N LEU A 21 0.72 -0.92 -18.72
CA LEU A 21 1.60 -1.81 -17.97
C LEU A 21 0.84 -2.56 -16.86
N PHE A 22 -0.12 -1.90 -16.22
CA PHE A 22 -1.00 -2.49 -15.23
C PHE A 22 -1.92 -3.56 -15.83
N ILE A 23 -2.56 -3.27 -16.96
CA ILE A 23 -3.40 -4.24 -17.68
C ILE A 23 -2.57 -5.45 -18.11
N ILE A 24 -1.36 -5.23 -18.63
CA ILE A 24 -0.44 -6.33 -18.99
C ILE A 24 -0.09 -7.16 -17.74
N THR A 25 0.21 -6.50 -16.61
CA THR A 25 0.52 -7.19 -15.35
C THR A 25 -0.67 -8.01 -14.86
N LEU A 26 -1.89 -7.46 -14.92
CA LEU A 26 -3.12 -8.17 -14.57
C LEU A 26 -3.34 -9.39 -15.47
N VAL A 27 -3.26 -9.22 -16.79
CA VAL A 27 -3.49 -10.31 -17.76
C VAL A 27 -2.46 -11.43 -17.58
N LEU A 28 -1.17 -11.09 -17.47
CA LEU A 28 -0.10 -12.08 -17.25
C LEU A 28 -0.28 -12.80 -15.92
N PHE A 29 -0.70 -12.07 -14.88
CA PHE A 29 -0.96 -12.65 -13.57
C PHE A 29 -2.17 -13.59 -13.56
N SER A 30 -3.31 -13.17 -14.12
CA SER A 30 -4.50 -14.03 -14.24
C SER A 30 -4.20 -15.29 -15.05
N PHE A 31 -3.38 -15.18 -16.10
CA PHE A 31 -2.91 -16.35 -16.87
C PHE A 31 -2.05 -17.29 -16.00
N ALA A 32 -1.11 -16.75 -15.23
CA ALA A 32 -0.26 -17.54 -14.33
C ALA A 32 -1.08 -18.24 -13.22
N VAL A 33 -2.04 -17.54 -12.60
CA VAL A 33 -2.94 -18.12 -11.58
C VAL A 33 -3.80 -19.24 -12.16
N ASN A 34 -4.39 -19.03 -13.35
CA ASN A 34 -5.19 -20.06 -14.00
C ASN A 34 -4.34 -21.27 -14.42
N THR A 35 -3.10 -21.06 -14.86
CA THR A 35 -2.14 -22.15 -15.14
C THR A 35 -1.81 -22.93 -13.86
N LEU A 36 -1.54 -22.25 -12.74
CA LEU A 36 -1.26 -22.92 -11.47
C LEU A 36 -2.46 -23.73 -10.95
N ARG A 37 -3.69 -23.24 -11.16
CA ARG A 37 -4.92 -23.96 -10.83
C ARG A 37 -5.09 -25.24 -11.64
N THR A 38 -4.74 -25.26 -12.93
CA THR A 38 -4.85 -26.48 -13.76
C THR A 38 -3.82 -27.53 -13.34
N PHE A 39 -2.64 -27.11 -12.87
CA PHE A 39 -1.63 -28.03 -12.33
C PHE A 39 -1.93 -28.54 -10.91
N HIS A 40 -2.66 -27.77 -10.08
CA HIS A 40 -3.03 -28.15 -8.71
C HIS A 40 -4.47 -28.67 -8.55
N ALA A 41 -5.12 -29.12 -9.63
CA ALA A 41 -6.45 -29.71 -9.54
C ALA A 41 -6.44 -30.90 -8.55
N PRO A 42 -7.28 -30.89 -7.49
CA PRO A 42 -7.16 -31.85 -6.40
C PRO A 42 -7.58 -33.25 -6.84
N THR A 43 -6.70 -34.23 -6.66
CA THR A 43 -7.07 -35.65 -6.67
C THR A 43 -8.04 -35.92 -5.51
N LYS A 44 -9.27 -36.32 -5.86
CA LYS A 44 -10.39 -36.88 -5.05
C LYS A 44 -10.37 -36.63 -3.52
N LYS A 45 -11.42 -35.95 -3.04
CA LYS A 45 -11.76 -35.74 -1.62
C LYS A 45 -11.76 -37.04 -0.80
N VAL A 46 -10.86 -37.15 0.18
CA VAL A 46 -11.00 -38.07 1.32
C VAL A 46 -11.83 -37.36 2.39
N HIS A 47 -12.87 -38.03 2.90
CA HIS A 47 -13.77 -37.51 3.94
C HIS A 47 -12.99 -37.16 5.21
N ARG A 48 -13.11 -35.91 5.68
CA ARG A 48 -12.53 -35.45 6.96
C ARG A 48 -13.59 -35.58 8.06
N PRO A 49 -13.36 -36.32 9.16
CA PRO A 49 -14.29 -36.32 10.29
C PRO A 49 -14.27 -34.96 11.02
N LYS A 50 -15.42 -34.60 11.60
CA LYS A 50 -15.65 -33.31 12.29
C LYS A 50 -14.71 -33.12 13.49
N PRO A 51 -14.32 -31.87 13.81
CA PRO A 51 -13.45 -31.59 14.95
C PRO A 51 -14.21 -31.76 16.28
N VAL A 52 -13.57 -32.44 17.23
CA VAL A 52 -13.96 -32.54 18.64
C VAL A 52 -13.46 -31.28 19.39
N PRO A 53 -14.19 -30.73 20.37
CA PRO A 53 -13.75 -29.53 21.10
C PRO A 53 -12.49 -29.83 21.93
N GLN A 54 -11.41 -29.06 21.72
CA GLN A 54 -10.19 -29.15 22.54
C GLN A 54 -10.44 -28.54 23.93
N LYS A 55 -10.23 -29.36 24.97
CA LYS A 55 -9.99 -28.89 26.34
C LYS A 55 -8.52 -28.44 26.47
N SER A 56 -8.31 -27.41 27.27
CA SER A 56 -7.03 -26.80 27.64
C SER A 56 -6.02 -27.84 28.15
N PRO A 57 -4.72 -27.78 27.76
CA PRO A 57 -3.75 -28.77 28.22
C PRO A 57 -3.18 -28.42 29.60
N SER A 58 -3.27 -29.38 30.52
CA SER A 58 -2.49 -29.46 31.75
C SER A 58 -1.10 -30.06 31.49
N HIS A 59 -0.09 -29.53 32.19
CA HIS A 59 1.31 -29.95 32.20
C HIS A 59 1.53 -31.42 32.56
N ILE A 60 2.33 -32.17 31.76
CA ILE A 60 3.17 -33.35 32.15
C ILE A 60 4.36 -33.48 31.14
N PRO A 61 5.57 -33.95 31.54
CA PRO A 61 6.85 -33.43 31.02
C PRO A 61 7.53 -34.25 29.90
N ALA A 62 8.60 -33.65 29.39
CA ALA A 62 9.40 -34.03 28.22
C ALA A 62 9.97 -35.46 28.24
N ALA A 63 9.70 -36.21 27.17
CA ALA A 63 10.42 -37.42 26.81
C ALA A 63 11.50 -37.10 25.77
N LYS A 64 12.75 -37.44 26.08
CA LYS A 64 13.90 -37.36 25.17
C LYS A 64 13.74 -38.43 24.08
N THR A 65 13.77 -38.03 22.81
CA THR A 65 13.93 -38.95 21.68
C THR A 65 15.16 -38.57 20.87
N ASN A 66 15.96 -39.58 20.57
CA ASN A 66 17.25 -39.51 19.88
C ASN A 66 17.08 -39.02 18.43
N THR A 67 17.81 -37.97 18.07
CA THR A 67 17.87 -37.39 16.74
C THR A 67 18.70 -38.25 15.78
N LYS A 68 18.10 -38.65 14.66
CA LYS A 68 18.81 -39.12 13.46
C LYS A 68 19.24 -37.89 12.64
N PRO A 69 20.41 -37.86 11.99
CA PRO A 69 20.84 -36.68 11.23
C PRO A 69 19.97 -36.53 9.97
N SER A 70 19.20 -35.45 9.91
CA SER A 70 18.52 -35.01 8.70
C SER A 70 19.52 -34.21 7.86
N THR A 71 19.93 -34.78 6.74
CA THR A 71 20.64 -34.07 5.67
C THR A 71 19.68 -33.03 5.07
N LYS A 72 19.75 -31.79 5.58
CA LYS A 72 19.08 -30.65 4.95
C LYS A 72 19.72 -30.40 3.57
N PRO A 73 18.94 -30.20 2.50
CA PRO A 73 19.48 -29.64 1.27
C PRO A 73 20.01 -28.24 1.57
N ASN A 74 21.28 -28.00 1.21
CA ASN A 74 21.93 -26.70 1.35
C ASN A 74 21.36 -25.77 0.26
N ILE A 75 20.26 -25.08 0.58
CA ILE A 75 19.69 -24.04 -0.27
C ILE A 75 20.34 -22.73 0.13
N ASP A 76 21.14 -22.16 -0.77
CA ASP A 76 21.77 -20.86 -0.60
C ASP A 76 20.69 -19.77 -0.42
N PRO A 77 20.60 -19.13 0.76
CA PRO A 77 19.62 -18.07 1.04
C PRO A 77 19.76 -16.88 0.09
N ASN A 78 20.96 -16.66 -0.45
CA ASN A 78 21.27 -15.54 -1.35
C ASN A 78 20.65 -15.69 -2.74
N ARG A 79 20.05 -16.86 -3.03
CA ARG A 79 19.38 -17.14 -4.30
C ARG A 79 17.88 -16.83 -4.28
N LEU A 80 17.27 -16.73 -3.10
CA LEU A 80 15.83 -16.49 -2.91
C LEU A 80 15.47 -15.01 -2.77
N TYR A 81 16.44 -14.19 -2.36
CA TYR A 81 16.29 -12.74 -2.23
C TYR A 81 17.50 -12.07 -2.86
N PRO A 82 17.34 -11.16 -3.85
CA PRO A 82 18.45 -10.29 -4.21
C PRO A 82 18.89 -9.55 -2.95
N GLN A 83 20.21 -9.51 -2.71
CA GLN A 83 20.78 -8.74 -1.61
C GLN A 83 20.21 -7.32 -1.66
N PRO A 84 19.92 -6.68 -0.50
CA PRO A 84 19.56 -5.27 -0.50
C PRO A 84 20.63 -4.54 -1.30
N ILE A 85 20.21 -3.91 -2.40
CA ILE A 85 21.10 -3.02 -3.13
C ILE A 85 21.39 -1.90 -2.14
N THR A 86 22.56 -1.96 -1.50
CA THR A 86 23.18 -0.80 -0.88
C THR A 86 23.48 0.15 -2.02
N LEU A 87 22.50 0.98 -2.36
CA LEU A 87 22.76 2.20 -3.08
C LEU A 87 23.63 3.03 -2.13
N GLU A 88 24.94 2.98 -2.31
CA GLU A 88 25.80 4.05 -1.84
C GLU A 88 25.33 5.30 -2.58
N VAL A 89 24.43 6.05 -1.95
CA VAL A 89 24.07 7.39 -2.39
C VAL A 89 25.27 8.25 -2.06
N LYS A 90 26.22 8.34 -3.00
CA LYS A 90 27.30 9.31 -2.93
C LYS A 90 26.67 10.69 -3.03
N ASP A 91 26.82 11.45 -1.95
CA ASP A 91 26.37 12.83 -1.78
C ASP A 91 24.94 13.03 -2.29
N PRO A 92 23.94 12.70 -1.46
CA PRO A 92 22.57 12.92 -1.87
C PRO A 92 22.38 14.38 -2.26
N PHE A 93 21.95 14.60 -3.51
CA PHE A 93 21.69 15.93 -4.07
C PHE A 93 20.85 16.82 -3.16
N TRP A 94 20.06 16.24 -2.26
CA TRP A 94 19.25 17.00 -1.30
C TRP A 94 20.05 17.71 -0.19
N GLU A 95 21.30 17.34 0.08
CA GLU A 95 22.17 18.07 1.04
C GLU A 95 22.59 19.46 0.56
N VAL A 96 22.44 19.77 -0.73
CA VAL A 96 22.78 21.10 -1.27
C VAL A 96 21.71 22.17 -0.97
N PHE A 97 20.56 21.76 -0.42
CA PHE A 97 19.48 22.68 -0.10
C PHE A 97 19.65 23.22 1.34
N PRO A 98 19.74 24.55 1.55
CA PRO A 98 19.91 25.14 2.87
C PRO A 98 18.82 24.74 3.88
N ASN A 99 17.59 24.50 3.43
CA ASN A 99 16.49 24.01 4.27
C ASN A 99 16.66 22.55 4.75
N ILE A 100 17.65 21.80 4.24
CA ILE A 100 18.02 20.49 4.79
C ILE A 100 19.12 20.63 5.85
N SER A 101 20.08 21.54 5.67
CA SER A 101 21.19 21.76 6.61
C SER A 101 20.86 22.70 7.77
N GLU A 102 20.01 23.70 7.56
CA GLU A 102 19.52 24.64 8.58
C GLU A 102 18.27 24.11 9.30
N GLY A 103 17.64 23.08 8.73
CA GLY A 103 16.38 22.52 9.19
C GLY A 103 15.19 23.40 8.78
N GLN A 104 14.41 22.94 7.81
CA GLN A 104 13.03 23.38 7.68
C GLN A 104 12.32 22.99 8.98
N ASP A 105 11.56 23.91 9.56
CA ASP A 105 10.78 23.62 10.76
C ASP A 105 9.69 22.57 10.45
N CYS A 106 10.09 21.30 10.51
CA CYS A 106 9.23 20.13 10.39
C CYS A 106 8.30 19.99 11.61
N SER A 107 8.34 20.93 12.57
CA SER A 107 7.38 20.98 13.68
C SER A 107 6.00 21.49 13.27
N ALA A 108 5.85 22.00 12.05
CA ALA A 108 4.56 22.43 11.54
C ALA A 108 3.53 21.29 11.60
N ASP A 109 2.62 21.37 12.56
CA ASP A 109 1.53 20.41 12.75
C ASP A 109 0.77 20.17 11.43
N PHE A 110 0.46 18.91 11.14
CA PHE A 110 -0.50 18.63 10.07
C PHE A 110 -1.88 19.11 10.47
N LYS A 111 -2.60 19.61 9.48
CA LYS A 111 -3.91 20.22 9.65
C LYS A 111 -5.01 19.22 9.32
N PHE A 112 -6.23 19.58 9.72
CA PHE A 112 -7.45 18.97 9.23
C PHE A 112 -8.09 19.90 8.20
N PHE A 113 -8.78 19.35 7.21
CA PHE A 113 -9.65 20.14 6.37
C PHE A 113 -10.84 20.67 7.16
N ASN A 114 -11.35 21.85 6.76
CA ASN A 114 -12.65 22.32 7.22
C ASN A 114 -13.73 21.48 6.50
N PRO A 115 -14.58 20.71 7.23
CA PRO A 115 -15.66 19.91 6.65
C PRO A 115 -16.61 20.70 5.75
N GLU A 116 -16.84 21.98 6.06
CA GLU A 116 -17.75 22.86 5.31
C GLU A 116 -17.27 23.15 3.88
N ARG A 117 -15.96 22.95 3.61
CA ARG A 117 -15.41 23.08 2.25
C ARG A 117 -15.80 21.93 1.33
N GLY A 118 -16.42 20.87 1.85
CA GLY A 118 -16.95 19.78 1.04
C GLY A 118 -15.87 18.96 0.34
N GLN A 119 -14.72 18.74 0.99
CA GLN A 119 -13.62 17.96 0.39
C GLN A 119 -14.06 16.54 0.04
N LYS A 120 -13.64 16.06 -1.13
CA LYS A 120 -13.97 14.71 -1.60
C LYS A 120 -13.46 13.65 -0.62
N ILE A 121 -14.28 12.65 -0.31
CA ILE A 121 -13.89 11.49 0.48
C ILE A 121 -13.00 10.61 -0.38
N THR A 122 -11.69 10.80 -0.21
CA THR A 122 -10.68 10.13 -1.03
C THR A 122 -10.17 8.87 -0.35
N ALA A 123 -10.13 7.76 -1.06
CA ALA A 123 -9.43 6.57 -0.59
C ALA A 123 -7.92 6.68 -0.86
N ILE A 124 -7.10 6.22 0.07
CA ILE A 124 -5.74 5.77 -0.24
C ILE A 124 -5.68 4.27 -0.02
N SER A 125 -5.71 3.54 -1.13
CA SER A 125 -6.05 2.12 -1.15
C SER A 125 -4.91 1.29 -1.69
N SER A 126 -4.72 0.10 -1.12
CA SER A 126 -3.80 -0.88 -1.69
C SER A 126 -4.18 -2.29 -1.24
N PHE A 127 -3.80 -3.29 -2.02
CA PHE A 127 -3.74 -4.66 -1.52
C PHE A 127 -2.79 -4.73 -0.29
N PRO A 128 -3.03 -5.59 0.72
CA PRO A 128 -2.09 -5.71 1.84
C PRO A 128 -0.70 -6.15 1.34
N GLY A 129 0.36 -5.61 1.96
CA GLY A 129 1.73 -5.83 1.47
C GLY A 129 2.18 -4.84 0.38
N SER A 130 1.31 -3.96 -0.12
CA SER A 130 1.64 -2.97 -1.16
C SER A 130 2.05 -1.58 -0.64
N GLY A 131 2.44 -1.46 0.64
CA GLY A 131 3.08 -0.25 1.16
C GLY A 131 2.15 0.90 1.59
N ASN A 132 0.86 0.64 1.86
CA ASN A 132 -0.11 1.69 2.21
C ASN A 132 0.33 2.61 3.36
N THR A 133 0.88 2.06 4.45
CA THR A 133 1.33 2.87 5.60
C THR A 133 2.38 3.91 5.21
N TRP A 134 3.33 3.53 4.34
CA TRP A 134 4.34 4.45 3.84
C TRP A 134 3.73 5.49 2.89
N ALA A 135 2.84 5.05 1.99
CA ALA A 135 2.14 5.95 1.08
C ALA A 135 1.30 7.01 1.81
N ARG A 136 0.59 6.62 2.87
CA ARG A 136 -0.12 7.54 3.75
C ARG A 136 0.80 8.57 4.38
N HIS A 137 1.94 8.10 4.89
CA HIS A 137 2.91 8.96 5.54
C HIS A 137 3.47 9.99 4.54
N LEU A 138 3.86 9.56 3.35
CA LEU A 138 4.28 10.46 2.28
C LEU A 138 3.19 11.48 1.92
N LEU A 139 1.93 11.04 1.79
CA LEU A 139 0.82 11.92 1.43
C LEU A 139 0.52 12.98 2.51
N HIS A 140 0.48 12.62 3.79
CA HIS A 140 0.26 13.64 4.83
C HIS A 140 1.46 14.58 4.98
N MET A 141 2.69 14.11 4.73
CA MET A 141 3.89 14.94 4.78
C MET A 141 3.87 15.97 3.64
N ALA A 142 3.59 15.48 2.43
CA ALA A 142 3.54 16.28 1.22
C ALA A 142 2.39 17.28 1.22
N SER A 143 1.19 16.90 1.70
CA SER A 143 0.03 17.80 1.72
C SER A 143 -0.01 18.72 2.95
N GLY A 144 0.60 18.29 4.07
CA GLY A 144 0.41 18.92 5.37
C GLY A 144 -0.95 18.63 6.02
N PHE A 145 -1.73 17.67 5.50
CA PHE A 145 -3.04 17.28 6.03
C PHE A 145 -3.04 15.82 6.46
N TRP A 146 -3.68 15.52 7.59
CA TRP A 146 -3.72 14.15 8.10
C TRP A 146 -4.42 13.17 7.15
N THR A 147 -3.90 11.95 7.05
CA THR A 147 -4.63 10.81 6.47
C THR A 147 -5.37 10.03 7.57
N GLY A 148 -6.61 9.64 7.31
CA GLY A 148 -7.40 8.79 8.20
C GLY A 148 -7.29 7.30 7.86
N ASN A 149 -7.98 6.47 8.62
CA ASN A 149 -8.11 5.04 8.37
C ASN A 149 -9.55 4.59 8.58
N ARG A 150 -10.15 4.02 7.52
CA ARG A 150 -11.52 3.49 7.56
C ARG A 150 -11.83 2.67 8.80
N ARG A 151 -10.93 1.77 9.18
CA ARG A 151 -11.18 0.79 10.27
C ARG A 151 -10.67 1.26 11.62
N GLY A 152 -10.00 2.40 11.68
CA GLY A 152 -9.27 2.82 12.87
C GLY A 152 -8.10 1.92 13.22
N SER A 153 -7.24 2.41 14.09
CA SER A 153 -6.21 1.63 14.77
C SER A 153 -5.73 2.37 16.01
N MET A 154 -6.20 1.96 17.19
CA MET A 154 -5.75 2.54 18.46
C MET A 154 -4.22 2.54 18.60
N LYS A 155 -3.53 1.53 18.05
CA LYS A 155 -2.05 1.47 18.05
C LYS A 155 -1.41 2.61 17.25
N LEU A 156 -1.98 2.98 16.09
CA LEU A 156 -1.43 4.06 15.26
C LEU A 156 -1.82 5.43 15.82
N GLU A 157 -3.03 5.56 16.37
CA GLU A 157 -3.45 6.74 17.12
C GLU A 157 -2.50 7.04 18.28
N GLN A 158 -2.21 6.05 19.12
CA GLN A 158 -1.23 6.16 20.21
C GLN A 158 0.19 6.47 19.72
N ALA A 159 0.52 6.09 18.48
CA ALA A 159 1.79 6.43 17.83
C ALA A 159 1.77 7.82 17.15
N GLY A 160 0.73 8.62 17.35
CA GLY A 160 0.66 10.01 16.89
C GLY A 160 -0.11 10.24 15.59
N TRP A 161 -0.80 9.24 15.03
CA TRP A 161 -1.67 9.42 13.86
C TRP A 161 -3.01 10.04 14.29
N LYS A 162 -3.04 11.37 14.42
CA LYS A 162 -4.14 12.12 15.06
C LYS A 162 -5.51 11.96 14.38
N ALA A 163 -5.56 11.54 13.12
CA ALA A 163 -6.82 11.32 12.37
C ALA A 163 -7.22 9.85 12.23
N GLU A 164 -6.51 8.93 12.90
CA GLU A 164 -6.67 7.50 12.70
C GLU A 164 -8.07 6.99 13.03
N MET A 165 -8.74 7.61 14.01
CA MET A 165 -10.07 7.22 14.49
C MET A 165 -11.22 8.11 13.98
N ASN A 166 -10.92 9.12 13.14
CA ASN A 166 -11.94 10.01 12.59
C ASN A 166 -12.94 9.23 11.72
N ASP A 167 -14.20 9.66 11.68
CA ASP A 167 -15.15 9.10 10.72
C ASP A 167 -14.68 9.46 9.31
N CYS A 168 -14.70 8.48 8.41
CA CYS A 168 -14.31 8.71 7.04
C CYS A 168 -15.26 9.64 6.28
N LYS A 169 -16.49 9.84 6.79
CA LYS A 169 -17.48 10.76 6.23
C LYS A 169 -17.30 12.21 6.68
N ASP A 170 -16.44 12.48 7.67
CA ASP A 170 -16.26 13.82 8.23
C ASP A 170 -15.51 14.78 7.29
N ARG A 171 -14.93 14.27 6.20
CA ARG A 171 -14.21 15.08 5.17
C ARG A 171 -13.07 15.95 5.75
N THR A 172 -12.52 15.56 6.90
CA THR A 172 -11.44 16.28 7.61
C THR A 172 -10.03 15.86 7.19
N THR A 173 -9.89 14.77 6.44
CA THR A 173 -8.59 14.15 6.10
C THR A 173 -8.32 14.19 4.60
N VAL A 174 -7.04 14.21 4.21
CA VAL A 174 -6.63 14.20 2.80
C VAL A 174 -6.97 12.91 2.07
N ALA A 175 -6.87 11.78 2.77
CA ALA A 175 -7.30 10.49 2.27
C ALA A 175 -7.56 9.53 3.43
N GLN A 176 -8.37 8.51 3.16
CA GLN A 176 -8.81 7.50 4.09
C GLN A 176 -8.26 6.14 3.66
N LYS A 177 -7.45 5.54 4.53
CA LYS A 177 -6.83 4.25 4.27
C LYS A 177 -7.86 3.14 4.19
N THR A 178 -7.74 2.30 3.16
CA THR A 178 -8.57 1.10 2.98
C THR A 178 -7.82 0.00 2.22
N HIS A 179 -8.27 -1.25 2.37
CA HIS A 179 -7.76 -2.41 1.62
C HIS A 179 -8.83 -3.10 0.77
N ARG A 180 -10.06 -2.58 0.77
CA ARG A 180 -11.21 -3.16 0.06
C ARG A 180 -12.18 -2.05 -0.28
N LEU A 181 -12.74 -2.07 -1.49
CA LEU A 181 -13.74 -1.09 -1.88
C LEU A 181 -15.14 -1.66 -1.63
N HIS A 182 -15.41 -2.88 -2.11
CA HIS A 182 -16.74 -3.49 -2.04
C HIS A 182 -17.23 -3.68 -0.59
N SER A 183 -16.32 -4.04 0.34
CA SER A 183 -16.66 -4.27 1.75
C SER A 183 -16.74 -2.99 2.55
N ASN A 184 -16.36 -1.84 1.97
CA ASN A 184 -16.24 -0.56 2.65
C ASN A 184 -17.11 0.53 1.98
N ARG A 185 -18.27 0.15 1.43
CA ARG A 185 -19.29 1.08 0.90
C ARG A 185 -19.69 2.17 1.89
N ALA A 186 -19.52 1.92 3.18
CA ALA A 186 -19.86 2.83 4.26
C ALA A 186 -19.15 4.19 4.24
N CYS A 187 -18.06 4.40 3.48
CA CYS A 187 -17.49 5.76 3.34
C CYS A 187 -17.95 6.50 2.08
N GLU A 188 -18.63 5.82 1.15
CA GLU A 188 -19.06 6.45 -0.11
C GLU A 188 -17.89 7.19 -0.79
N PHE A 189 -16.76 6.50 -0.99
CA PHE A 189 -15.57 7.11 -1.60
C PHE A 189 -15.93 7.74 -2.95
N GLU A 190 -15.46 8.97 -3.15
CA GLU A 190 -15.73 9.75 -4.37
C GLU A 190 -14.57 9.71 -5.36
N GLN A 191 -13.36 9.40 -4.87
CA GLN A 191 -12.14 9.21 -5.66
C GLN A 191 -11.13 8.33 -4.91
N GLY A 192 -10.08 7.85 -5.61
CA GLY A 192 -9.08 6.97 -4.98
C GLY A 192 -7.66 7.12 -5.54
N ILE A 193 -6.68 7.11 -4.64
CA ILE A 193 -5.29 6.82 -4.96
C ILE A 193 -5.06 5.34 -4.69
N VAL A 194 -4.73 4.57 -5.73
CA VAL A 194 -4.63 3.10 -5.66
C VAL A 194 -3.21 2.64 -5.94
N LEU A 195 -2.57 2.07 -4.92
CA LEU A 195 -1.24 1.51 -5.06
C LEU A 195 -1.29 0.07 -5.57
N VAL A 196 -0.56 -0.15 -6.66
CA VAL A 196 -0.34 -1.46 -7.26
C VAL A 196 1.10 -1.88 -6.99
N ARG A 197 1.29 -3.09 -6.47
CA ARG A 197 2.60 -3.71 -6.32
C ARG A 197 2.59 -5.04 -7.04
N ASN A 198 3.75 -5.44 -7.56
CA ASN A 198 4.00 -6.80 -8.05
C ASN A 198 3.34 -7.83 -7.10
N PRO A 199 2.48 -8.71 -7.62
CA PRO A 199 1.70 -9.62 -6.79
C PRO A 199 2.58 -10.57 -5.96
N PHE A 200 3.71 -11.04 -6.49
CA PHE A 200 4.64 -11.89 -5.73
C PHE A 200 5.15 -11.16 -4.50
N ASP A 201 5.68 -9.95 -4.67
CA ASP A 201 6.21 -9.15 -3.56
C ASP A 201 5.13 -8.77 -2.55
N ALA A 202 3.92 -8.45 -3.03
CA ALA A 202 2.81 -8.06 -2.17
C ALA A 202 2.28 -9.25 -1.34
N ILE A 203 2.12 -10.41 -1.97
CA ILE A 203 1.66 -11.64 -1.30
C ILE A 203 2.72 -12.14 -0.32
N LEU A 204 3.99 -12.10 -0.70
CA LEU A 204 5.10 -12.46 0.19
C LEU A 204 5.14 -11.54 1.42
N ALA A 205 5.05 -10.22 1.22
CA ALA A 205 4.99 -9.27 2.32
C ALA A 205 3.76 -9.48 3.21
N ALA A 206 2.61 -9.80 2.61
CA ALA A 206 1.39 -10.11 3.35
C ALA A 206 1.51 -11.40 4.17
N PHE A 207 2.16 -12.43 3.62
CA PHE A 207 2.43 -13.69 4.31
C PHE A 207 3.40 -13.48 5.48
N ASN A 208 4.49 -12.74 5.28
CA ASN A 208 5.42 -12.42 6.36
C ASN A 208 4.72 -11.69 7.51
N HIS A 209 3.85 -10.73 7.18
CA HIS A 209 3.03 -10.05 8.17
C HIS A 209 2.04 -11.00 8.87
N HIS A 210 1.47 -11.96 8.14
CA HIS A 210 0.56 -12.95 8.72
C HIS A 210 1.26 -13.85 9.75
N GLU A 211 2.47 -14.31 9.43
CA GLU A 211 3.22 -15.29 10.22
C GLU A 211 4.01 -14.64 11.37
N ALA A 212 4.56 -13.44 11.18
CA ALA A 212 5.48 -12.80 12.13
C ALA A 212 5.05 -11.40 12.61
N GLY A 213 3.86 -10.94 12.21
CA GLY A 213 3.38 -9.60 12.57
C GLY A 213 4.08 -8.48 11.79
N LYS A 214 3.87 -7.23 12.21
CA LYS A 214 4.26 -6.04 11.41
C LYS A 214 5.76 -5.81 11.28
N THR A 215 6.55 -6.29 12.24
CA THR A 215 8.00 -6.01 12.36
C THR A 215 8.85 -7.27 12.50
N GLY A 216 8.22 -8.45 12.47
CA GLY A 216 8.91 -9.72 12.60
C GLY A 216 9.20 -10.35 11.23
N GLU A 217 10.12 -11.30 11.22
CA GLU A 217 10.40 -12.17 10.08
C GLU A 217 10.04 -13.61 10.43
N PRO A 218 9.29 -14.32 9.58
CA PRO A 218 8.96 -15.71 9.85
C PRO A 218 10.16 -16.63 9.60
N SER A 219 10.20 -17.78 10.26
CA SER A 219 11.25 -18.78 9.99
C SER A 219 11.10 -19.34 8.58
N MET A 220 12.19 -19.81 7.95
CA MET A 220 12.09 -20.41 6.61
C MET A 220 11.19 -21.66 6.54
N GLU A 221 10.87 -22.27 7.67
CA GLU A 221 10.06 -23.49 7.73
C GLU A 221 8.62 -23.26 7.27
N VAL A 222 8.07 -22.05 7.48
CA VAL A 222 6.69 -21.73 7.06
C VAL A 222 6.51 -21.71 5.54
N PHE A 223 7.61 -21.56 4.78
CA PHE A 223 7.61 -21.55 3.31
C PHE A 223 7.71 -22.95 2.69
N VAL A 224 8.15 -23.94 3.46
CA VAL A 224 8.34 -25.32 2.97
C VAL A 224 7.05 -26.13 3.12
N GLY A 225 6.23 -25.81 4.12
CA GLY A 225 4.94 -26.47 4.36
C GLY A 225 3.82 -26.01 3.41
N SER A 226 2.61 -26.56 3.59
CA SER A 226 1.45 -26.19 2.77
C SER A 226 0.91 -24.77 3.04
N SER A 227 1.29 -24.14 4.16
CA SER A 227 0.82 -22.79 4.53
C SER A 227 1.12 -21.78 3.43
N TRP A 228 2.36 -21.75 2.93
CA TRP A 228 2.76 -20.82 1.88
C TRP A 228 2.00 -21.01 0.55
N PRO A 229 1.99 -22.19 -0.10
CA PRO A 229 1.27 -22.35 -1.36
C PRO A 229 -0.25 -22.13 -1.22
N ASP A 230 -0.86 -22.59 -0.11
CA ASP A 230 -2.29 -22.37 0.16
C ASP A 230 -2.59 -20.88 0.32
N PHE A 231 -1.76 -20.16 1.09
CA PHE A 231 -1.86 -18.71 1.26
C PHE A 231 -1.66 -17.99 -0.07
N ALA A 232 -0.59 -18.31 -0.80
CA ALA A 232 -0.24 -17.65 -2.06
C ALA A 232 -1.34 -17.79 -3.10
N MET A 233 -1.92 -18.98 -3.27
CA MET A 233 -3.05 -19.20 -4.18
C MET A 233 -4.28 -18.37 -3.80
N HIS A 234 -4.69 -18.42 -2.53
CA HIS A 234 -5.87 -17.67 -2.08
C HIS A 234 -5.65 -16.14 -2.14
N TRP A 235 -4.44 -15.70 -1.84
CA TRP A 235 -4.11 -14.28 -1.85
C TRP A 235 -3.85 -13.74 -3.25
N ALA A 236 -3.45 -14.58 -4.20
CA ALA A 236 -3.41 -14.22 -5.61
C ALA A 236 -4.79 -13.85 -6.14
N GLU A 237 -5.80 -14.69 -5.87
CA GLU A 237 -7.19 -14.39 -6.24
C GLU A 237 -7.68 -13.10 -5.59
N ARG A 238 -7.35 -12.88 -4.32
CA ARG A 238 -7.70 -11.63 -3.62
C ARG A 238 -6.99 -10.41 -4.19
N TRP A 239 -5.74 -10.56 -4.65
CA TRP A 239 -5.00 -9.48 -5.30
C TRP A 239 -5.71 -9.08 -6.59
N GLU A 240 -6.09 -10.05 -7.42
CA GLU A 240 -6.85 -9.80 -8.65
C GLU A 240 -8.19 -9.10 -8.36
N MET A 241 -9.00 -9.68 -7.47
CA MET A 241 -10.31 -9.11 -7.10
C MET A 241 -10.20 -7.68 -6.56
N PHE A 242 -9.21 -7.40 -5.70
CA PHE A 242 -8.99 -6.06 -5.17
C PHE A 242 -8.78 -5.03 -6.29
N HIS A 243 -7.99 -5.38 -7.30
CA HIS A 243 -7.67 -4.47 -8.40
C HIS A 243 -8.84 -4.31 -9.37
N LEU A 244 -9.59 -5.38 -9.63
CA LEU A 244 -10.80 -5.33 -10.44
C LEU A 244 -11.88 -4.43 -9.80
N GLU A 245 -12.05 -4.51 -8.48
CA GLU A 245 -12.97 -3.61 -7.77
C GLU A 245 -12.67 -2.12 -8.00
N TRP A 246 -11.38 -1.75 -8.00
CA TRP A 246 -10.96 -0.37 -8.28
C TRP A 246 -11.03 -0.02 -9.76
N PHE A 247 -10.92 -1.01 -10.65
CA PHE A 247 -11.12 -0.81 -12.09
C PHE A 247 -12.58 -0.53 -12.43
N ASP A 248 -13.51 -1.15 -11.72
CA ASP A 248 -14.96 -0.96 -11.86
C ASP A 248 -15.49 0.25 -11.09
N PHE A 249 -14.64 0.97 -10.36
CA PHE A 249 -15.05 2.16 -9.62
C PHE A 249 -15.38 3.31 -10.57
N GLU A 250 -16.54 3.93 -10.38
CA GLU A 250 -17.07 4.97 -11.29
C GLU A 250 -16.36 6.34 -11.12
N GLY A 251 -15.76 6.59 -9.96
CA GLY A 251 -15.09 7.85 -9.66
C GLY A 251 -13.63 7.92 -10.18
N PRO A 252 -12.98 9.08 -10.07
CA PRO A 252 -11.59 9.25 -10.48
C PRO A 252 -10.63 8.35 -9.68
N VAL A 253 -9.68 7.74 -10.38
CA VAL A 253 -8.63 6.91 -9.77
C VAL A 253 -7.26 7.31 -10.27
N GLU A 254 -6.36 7.62 -9.32
CA GLU A 254 -4.92 7.77 -9.56
C GLU A 254 -4.22 6.44 -9.27
N TRP A 255 -3.76 5.77 -10.33
CA TRP A 255 -3.08 4.49 -10.23
C TRP A 255 -1.58 4.70 -10.05
N THR A 256 -1.01 4.17 -8.97
CA THR A 256 0.42 4.32 -8.67
C THR A 256 1.10 2.98 -8.51
N CYS A 257 2.11 2.71 -9.34
CA CYS A 257 2.98 1.56 -9.14
C CYS A 257 3.91 1.80 -7.95
N PHE A 258 3.97 0.85 -7.02
CA PHE A 258 4.80 0.91 -5.81
C PHE A 258 6.30 1.06 -6.15
N GLN A 259 6.78 0.40 -7.21
CA GLN A 259 8.16 0.54 -7.67
C GLN A 259 8.48 1.96 -8.15
N THR A 260 7.51 2.64 -8.77
CA THR A 260 7.66 4.06 -9.16
C THR A 260 7.71 4.96 -7.93
N LEU A 261 6.84 4.69 -6.94
CA LEU A 261 6.84 5.42 -5.67
C LEU A 261 8.18 5.30 -4.94
N ILE A 262 8.80 4.11 -4.94
CA ILE A 262 10.15 3.93 -4.38
C ILE A 262 11.20 4.71 -5.16
N LYS A 263 11.13 4.66 -6.50
CA LYS A 263 12.15 5.25 -7.36
C LYS A 263 12.18 6.78 -7.27
N ASP A 264 11.01 7.41 -7.20
CA ASP A 264 10.90 8.87 -7.16
C ASP A 264 9.68 9.29 -6.30
N PRO A 265 9.84 9.27 -4.96
CA PRO A 265 8.74 9.53 -4.04
C PRO A 265 8.26 10.98 -4.11
N VAL A 266 9.16 11.94 -4.37
CA VAL A 266 8.82 13.37 -4.47
C VAL A 266 7.93 13.61 -5.68
N LYS A 267 8.33 13.13 -6.86
CA LYS A 267 7.52 13.27 -8.07
C LYS A 267 6.18 12.55 -7.94
N THR A 268 6.19 11.34 -7.39
CA THR A 268 4.96 10.54 -7.23
C THR A 268 3.99 11.21 -6.26
N ALA A 269 4.47 11.72 -5.12
CA ALA A 269 3.65 12.50 -4.20
C ALA A 269 3.13 13.78 -4.87
N GLY A 270 3.93 14.44 -5.71
CA GLY A 270 3.48 15.58 -6.51
C GLY A 270 2.30 15.25 -7.43
N THR A 271 2.33 14.10 -8.11
CA THR A 271 1.20 13.61 -8.92
C THR A 271 -0.04 13.36 -8.07
N TRP A 272 0.10 12.83 -6.85
CA TRP A 272 -1.03 12.69 -5.93
C TRP A 272 -1.62 14.04 -5.52
N LEU A 273 -0.79 15.03 -5.22
CA LEU A 273 -1.26 16.36 -4.85
C LEU A 273 -1.98 17.04 -6.03
N GLU A 274 -1.45 16.91 -7.25
CA GLU A 274 -2.11 17.40 -8.46
C GLU A 274 -3.48 16.73 -8.66
N PHE A 275 -3.54 15.39 -8.53
CA PHE A 275 -4.81 14.65 -8.59
C PHE A 275 -5.82 15.08 -7.54
N LEU A 276 -5.34 15.45 -6.34
CA LEU A 276 -6.16 15.94 -5.24
C LEU A 276 -6.47 17.44 -5.32
N GLU A 277 -5.99 18.15 -6.34
CA GLU A 277 -6.11 19.60 -6.49
C GLU A 277 -5.49 20.36 -5.30
N LEU A 278 -4.34 19.88 -4.81
CA LEU A 278 -3.59 20.42 -3.68
C LEU A 278 -2.26 21.02 -4.11
N ASP A 279 -1.85 22.02 -3.34
CA ASP A 279 -0.57 22.70 -3.46
C ASP A 279 0.61 21.77 -3.15
N ASN A 280 1.63 21.79 -4.02
CA ASN A 280 2.82 20.95 -3.95
C ASN A 280 4.07 21.65 -3.40
N ARG A 281 3.98 22.92 -2.94
CA ARG A 281 5.13 23.69 -2.41
C ARG A 281 5.88 23.00 -1.27
N ARG A 282 5.20 22.17 -0.47
CA ARG A 282 5.81 21.35 0.59
C ARG A 282 6.80 20.30 0.08
N LEU A 283 6.79 19.99 -1.21
CA LEU A 283 7.76 19.08 -1.84
C LEU A 283 9.07 19.77 -2.24
N GLY A 284 9.19 21.09 -2.06
CA GLY A 284 10.44 21.82 -2.30
C GLY A 284 10.81 22.02 -3.78
N ASN A 285 9.92 21.68 -4.72
CA ASN A 285 10.16 21.93 -6.15
C ASN A 285 9.99 23.42 -6.47
N SER A 286 11.10 24.16 -6.42
CA SER A 286 11.23 25.58 -6.78
C SER A 286 11.22 25.86 -8.30
N ASN A 287 10.78 24.91 -9.13
CA ASN A 287 10.75 25.08 -10.59
C ASN A 287 9.48 25.76 -11.09
N ASP A 288 8.72 26.41 -10.20
CA ASP A 288 7.68 27.34 -10.59
C ASP A 288 8.33 28.71 -10.88
N PRO A 289 8.48 29.13 -12.16
CA PRO A 289 9.04 30.43 -12.50
C PRO A 289 8.23 31.60 -11.93
N ASP A 290 6.98 31.38 -11.49
CA ASP A 290 6.13 32.40 -10.88
C ASP A 290 6.45 32.67 -9.39
N GLN A 291 7.35 31.90 -8.77
CA GLN A 291 7.79 32.13 -7.38
C GLN A 291 8.85 33.24 -7.24
N ILE A 292 9.43 33.76 -8.33
CA ILE A 292 10.36 34.91 -8.31
C ILE A 292 9.60 36.20 -8.64
N SER A 293 8.55 36.53 -7.89
CA SER A 293 8.02 37.90 -7.86
C SER A 293 7.13 38.14 -6.64
N ILE A 294 7.74 38.15 -5.46
CA ILE A 294 7.21 38.97 -4.37
C ILE A 294 8.32 39.94 -3.98
N THR A 295 8.45 40.99 -4.79
CA THR A 295 9.15 42.23 -4.44
C THR A 295 8.25 43.05 -3.52
N ASN A 296 8.65 43.16 -2.25
CA ASN A 296 9.04 44.41 -1.55
C ASN A 296 9.11 44.16 -0.05
#